data_AF-A0A1M3FVF9-F1
#
_entry.id   AF-A0A1M3FVF9-F1
#
_cell.length_a   1.000
_cell.length_b   1.000
_cell.length_c   1.000
_cell.angle_alpha   90.00
_cell.angle_beta   90.00
_cell.angle_gamma   90.00
#
_symmetry.space_group_name_H-M   'P 1'
#
loop_
_entity.id
_entity.type
_entity.pdbx_description
1 polymer ?
#
loop_
_entity_poly.entity_id
_entity_poly.type
_entity_poly.pdbx_seq_one_letter_code
_entity_poly.pdbx_strand_id
1 'polypeptide(L)'
;MKKLLLLLVLGALSLSTYAITEPAKTVPGKKALKATEVYLPIGKNKELVSVYELSRMSPKELQKLTGKKMGFFDKIGFKISQKKLRSSINPDGTFNSKRVNKYFKKMESGETGFHIGGFALGILLGLIGVLIAYLINDDKKRNRVKWAWIGWGVWVLIVILALI
;
A
#
# COMPACT_ATOMS: atom_id res chain seq x y z
N MET A 1 -21.92 -21.72 -6.30
CA MET A 1 -20.99 -22.60 -5.56
C MET A 1 -19.67 -22.86 -6.30
N LYS A 2 -19.65 -23.46 -7.51
CA LYS A 2 -18.39 -23.79 -8.23
C LYS A 2 -17.47 -22.59 -8.49
N LYS A 3 -18.01 -21.41 -8.84
CA LYS A 3 -17.22 -20.20 -9.15
C LYS A 3 -16.54 -19.56 -7.92
N LEU A 4 -17.15 -19.68 -6.74
CA LEU A 4 -16.62 -19.16 -5.48
C LEU A 4 -15.51 -20.07 -4.94
N LEU A 5 -15.69 -21.39 -5.07
CA LEU A 5 -14.66 -22.39 -4.81
C LEU A 5 -13.45 -22.24 -5.75
N LEU A 6 -13.70 -21.91 -7.02
CA LEU A 6 -12.64 -21.69 -8.01
C LEU A 6 -11.78 -20.45 -7.71
N LEU A 7 -12.40 -19.37 -7.19
CA LEU A 7 -11.70 -18.16 -6.73
C LEU A 7 -10.86 -18.40 -5.46
N LEU A 8 -11.36 -19.24 -4.55
CA LEU A 8 -10.67 -19.59 -3.31
C LEU A 8 -9.47 -20.51 -3.57
N VAL A 9 -9.59 -21.43 -4.54
CA VAL A 9 -8.50 -22.30 -4.99
C VAL A 9 -7.46 -21.53 -5.83
N LEU A 10 -7.86 -20.58 -6.68
CA LEU A 10 -6.92 -19.70 -7.40
C LEU A 10 -6.13 -18.78 -6.43
N GLY A 11 -6.76 -18.33 -5.35
CA GLY A 11 -6.11 -17.56 -4.29
C GLY A 11 -5.10 -18.36 -3.47
N ALA A 12 -5.33 -19.66 -3.27
CA ALA A 12 -4.40 -20.54 -2.56
C ALA A 12 -3.16 -20.92 -3.40
N LEU A 13 -3.30 -21.03 -4.72
CA LEU A 13 -2.20 -21.38 -5.64
C LEU A 13 -1.22 -20.24 -5.90
N SER A 14 -1.54 -19.00 -5.54
CA SER A 14 -0.67 -17.83 -5.77
C SER A 14 0.29 -17.52 -4.61
N LEU A 15 0.34 -18.36 -3.56
CA LEU A 15 1.21 -18.16 -2.39
C LEU A 15 2.59 -18.86 -2.47
N SER A 16 2.92 -19.55 -3.56
CA SER A 16 4.17 -20.33 -3.67
C SER A 16 5.36 -19.58 -4.28
N THR A 17 5.26 -18.27 -4.57
CA THR A 17 6.39 -17.50 -5.09
C THR A 17 6.58 -16.18 -4.35
N TYR A 18 7.04 -16.25 -3.10
CA TYR A 18 7.74 -15.14 -2.47
C TYR A 18 9.24 -15.47 -2.47
N ALA A 19 9.90 -15.00 -3.52
CA ALA A 19 11.36 -14.93 -3.57
C ALA A 19 11.84 -14.05 -2.41
N ILE A 20 12.77 -14.59 -1.63
CA ILE A 20 13.58 -13.87 -0.66
C ILE A 20 14.41 -12.86 -1.46
N THR A 21 14.11 -11.56 -1.32
CA THR A 21 15.01 -10.50 -1.80
C THR A 21 15.78 -9.94 -0.62
N GLU A 22 17.09 -9.99 -0.77
CA GLU A 22 18.15 -9.61 0.16
C GLU A 22 17.95 -8.24 0.85
N PRO A 23 18.50 -8.05 2.07
CA PRO A 23 18.48 -6.75 2.74
C PRO A 23 19.31 -5.71 1.98
N ALA A 24 18.66 -4.59 1.67
CA ALA A 24 19.24 -3.47 0.94
C ALA A 24 20.50 -2.90 1.62
N LYS A 25 21.58 -2.81 0.84
CA LYS A 25 22.82 -2.13 1.20
C LYS A 25 22.53 -0.65 1.55
N THR A 26 23.03 -0.23 2.70
CA THR A 26 23.00 1.14 3.19
C THR A 26 23.77 2.08 2.26
N VAL A 27 23.09 3.07 1.68
CA VAL A 27 23.74 4.17 0.94
C VAL A 27 24.12 5.28 1.93
N PRO A 28 25.40 5.65 2.04
CA PRO A 28 25.86 6.74 2.90
C PRO A 28 25.63 8.10 2.22
N GLY A 29 25.24 9.11 2.99
CA GLY A 29 25.30 10.53 2.59
C GLY A 29 23.95 11.25 2.54
N LYS A 30 23.62 11.95 3.64
CA LYS A 30 22.55 12.95 3.72
C LYS A 30 22.81 14.09 2.73
N LYS A 31 22.32 13.98 1.50
CA LYS A 31 21.87 15.14 0.72
C LYS A 31 20.35 15.14 0.75
N ALA A 32 19.75 16.26 1.15
CA ALA A 32 18.30 16.40 1.17
C ALA A 32 17.77 16.15 -0.24
N LEU A 33 17.04 15.04 -0.42
CA LEU A 33 16.49 14.66 -1.71
C LEU A 33 15.58 15.79 -2.23
N LYS A 34 15.87 16.33 -3.41
CA LYS A 34 15.04 17.36 -4.04
C LYS A 34 13.95 16.70 -4.88
N ALA A 35 12.73 17.21 -4.79
CA ALA A 35 11.60 16.71 -5.57
C ALA A 35 11.74 16.94 -7.08
N THR A 36 12.61 17.87 -7.46
CA THR A 36 12.99 18.13 -8.86
C THR A 36 13.94 17.07 -9.41
N GLU A 37 14.71 16.40 -8.54
CA GLU A 37 15.75 15.43 -8.94
C GLU A 37 15.27 13.98 -8.87
N VAL A 38 14.07 13.74 -8.30
CA VAL A 38 13.44 12.42 -8.26
C VAL A 38 12.45 12.32 -9.41
N TYR A 39 12.74 11.42 -10.35
CA TYR A 39 11.93 11.17 -11.53
C TYR A 39 11.13 9.87 -11.38
N LEU A 40 9.89 9.88 -11.86
CA LEU A 40 9.03 8.72 -11.92
C LEU A 40 8.71 8.43 -13.38
N PRO A 41 8.91 7.18 -13.86
CA PRO A 41 8.49 6.78 -15.20
C PRO A 41 6.97 6.64 -15.23
N ILE A 42 6.32 7.32 -16.16
CA ILE A 42 4.87 7.38 -16.27
C ILE A 42 4.41 7.00 -17.66
N GLY A 43 3.27 6.32 -17.72
CA GLY A 43 2.66 5.90 -18.97
C GLY A 43 3.39 4.74 -19.64
N LYS A 44 2.85 4.30 -20.77
CA LYS A 44 3.40 3.19 -21.55
C LYS A 44 4.78 3.50 -22.13
N ASN A 45 5.07 4.79 -22.35
CA ASN A 45 6.32 5.29 -22.90
C ASN A 45 7.40 5.56 -21.84
N LYS A 46 7.10 5.32 -20.54
CA LYS A 46 8.00 5.56 -19.41
C LYS A 46 8.55 7.00 -19.37
N GLU A 47 7.71 7.98 -19.70
CA GLU A 47 8.10 9.39 -19.66
C GLU A 47 8.52 9.77 -18.24
N LEU A 48 9.71 10.33 -18.09
CA LEU A 48 10.31 10.66 -16.80
C LEU A 48 9.77 11.99 -16.33
N VAL A 49 8.86 11.97 -15.37
CA VAL A 49 8.28 13.18 -14.78
C VAL A 49 8.79 13.34 -13.36
N SER A 50 9.29 14.53 -13.03
CA SER A 50 9.78 14.80 -11.67
C SER A 50 8.63 14.78 -10.66
N VAL A 51 8.90 14.37 -9.42
CA VAL A 51 7.88 14.38 -8.35
C VAL A 51 7.35 15.79 -8.10
N TYR A 52 8.18 16.81 -8.30
CA TYR A 52 7.75 18.22 -8.26
C TYR A 52 6.71 18.54 -9.33
N GLU A 53 6.96 18.15 -10.58
CA GLU A 53 6.07 18.38 -11.71
C GLU A 53 4.74 17.63 -11.55
N LEU A 54 4.77 16.39 -11.06
CA LEU A 54 3.55 15.62 -10.74
C LEU A 54 2.68 16.27 -9.67
N SER A 55 3.31 16.93 -8.70
CA SER A 55 2.59 17.65 -7.68
C SER A 55 1.80 18.83 -8.26
N ARG A 56 2.23 19.39 -9.40
CA ARG A 56 1.67 20.60 -10.01
C ARG A 56 0.81 20.34 -11.25
N MET A 57 1.03 19.24 -11.96
CA MET A 57 0.33 18.93 -13.21
C MET A 57 -1.18 18.80 -13.04
N SER A 58 -1.94 19.00 -14.11
CA SER A 58 -3.39 18.75 -14.07
C SER A 58 -3.72 17.26 -14.25
N PRO A 59 -4.90 16.80 -13.78
CA PRO A 59 -5.37 15.45 -14.07
C PRO A 59 -5.49 15.18 -15.58
N LYS A 60 -5.70 16.23 -16.40
CA LYS A 60 -5.77 16.12 -17.86
C LYS A 60 -4.39 15.91 -18.47
N GLU A 61 -3.37 16.60 -18.00
CA GLU A 61 -1.97 16.39 -18.41
C GLU A 61 -1.52 14.97 -18.07
N LEU A 62 -1.81 14.48 -16.86
CA LEU A 62 -1.46 13.11 -16.50
C LEU A 62 -2.16 12.07 -17.39
N GLN A 63 -3.42 12.31 -17.79
CA GLN A 63 -4.12 11.44 -18.73
C GLN A 63 -3.47 11.44 -20.12
N LYS A 64 -2.94 12.59 -20.57
CA LYS A 64 -2.21 12.68 -21.85
C LYS A 64 -0.93 11.86 -21.79
N LEU A 65 -0.13 12.02 -20.72
CA LEU A 65 1.15 11.31 -20.56
C LEU A 65 0.94 9.80 -20.32
N THR A 66 -0.09 9.43 -19.57
CA THR A 66 -0.39 8.01 -19.31
C THR A 66 -1.14 7.32 -20.44
N GLY A 67 -1.77 8.08 -21.34
CA GLY A 67 -2.71 7.57 -22.35
C GLY A 67 -3.97 6.94 -21.75
N LYS A 68 -4.19 7.05 -20.43
CA LYS A 68 -5.33 6.44 -19.72
C LYS A 68 -6.29 7.53 -19.26
N LYS A 69 -7.55 7.46 -19.69
CA LYS A 69 -8.62 8.30 -19.12
C LYS A 69 -8.83 7.94 -17.65
N MET A 70 -8.81 8.93 -16.77
CA MET A 70 -9.13 8.74 -15.35
C MET A 70 -10.64 8.81 -15.13
N GLY A 71 -11.19 7.80 -14.44
CA GLY A 71 -12.55 7.83 -13.91
C GLY A 71 -12.72 8.86 -12.79
N PHE A 72 -13.94 8.99 -12.26
CA PHE A 72 -14.25 9.93 -11.17
C PHE A 72 -13.41 9.64 -9.90
N PHE A 73 -13.35 8.37 -9.49
CA PHE A 73 -12.55 7.95 -8.34
C PHE A 73 -11.03 8.08 -8.57
N ASP A 74 -10.56 7.83 -9.79
CA ASP A 74 -9.15 8.03 -10.15
C ASP A 74 -8.74 9.51 -10.03
N LYS A 75 -9.61 10.44 -10.43
CA LYS A 75 -9.37 11.88 -10.26
C LYS A 75 -9.28 12.28 -8.80
N ILE A 76 -10.15 11.71 -7.95
CA ILE A 76 -10.12 11.95 -6.50
C ILE A 76 -8.82 11.39 -5.91
N GLY A 77 -8.48 10.13 -6.20
CA GLY A 77 -7.25 9.49 -5.75
C GLY A 77 -6.01 10.25 -6.19
N PHE A 78 -6.00 10.74 -7.43
CA PHE A 78 -4.94 11.59 -7.95
C PHE A 78 -4.84 12.91 -7.18
N LYS A 79 -5.94 13.65 -6.98
CA LYS A 79 -5.93 14.90 -6.21
C LYS A 79 -5.44 14.71 -4.76
N ILE A 80 -5.85 13.62 -4.12
CA ILE A 80 -5.37 13.26 -2.77
C ILE A 80 -3.86 13.02 -2.81
N SER A 81 -3.38 12.28 -3.81
CA SER A 81 -1.96 11.99 -3.99
C SER A 81 -1.17 13.29 -4.26
N GLN A 82 -1.67 14.17 -5.12
CA GLN A 82 -1.08 15.50 -5.36
C GLN A 82 -1.00 16.34 -4.10
N LYS A 83 -2.07 16.38 -3.29
CA LYS A 83 -2.07 17.08 -2.00
C LYS A 83 -0.99 16.53 -1.07
N LYS A 84 -0.82 15.20 -1.03
CA LYS A 84 0.27 14.57 -0.26
C LYS A 84 1.65 14.94 -0.81
N LEU A 85 1.87 14.87 -2.12
CA LEU A 85 3.13 15.28 -2.77
C LEU A 85 3.45 16.74 -2.44
N ARG A 86 2.53 17.68 -2.68
CA ARG A 86 2.70 19.11 -2.35
C ARG A 86 3.02 19.32 -0.89
N SER A 87 2.35 18.60 0.01
CA SER A 87 2.60 18.72 1.44
C SER A 87 3.96 18.14 1.87
N SER A 88 4.53 17.23 1.08
CA SER A 88 5.82 16.58 1.37
C SER A 88 7.04 17.34 0.83
N ILE A 89 6.81 18.33 -0.05
CA ILE A 89 7.82 19.18 -0.67
C ILE A 89 7.85 20.52 0.09
N ASN A 90 9.01 20.89 0.60
CA ASN A 90 9.24 22.18 1.25
C ASN A 90 9.28 23.32 0.21
N PRO A 91 9.17 24.60 0.61
CA PRO A 91 9.28 25.74 -0.30
C PRO A 91 10.58 25.78 -1.12
N ASP A 92 11.66 25.21 -0.58
CA ASP A 92 12.99 25.08 -1.22
C ASP A 92 13.10 23.90 -2.20
N GLY A 93 12.02 23.13 -2.41
CA GLY A 93 11.98 21.97 -3.31
C GLY A 93 12.55 20.68 -2.70
N THR A 94 13.01 20.69 -1.45
CA THR A 94 13.47 19.49 -0.75
C THR A 94 12.29 18.68 -0.21
N PHE A 95 12.43 17.35 -0.15
CA PHE A 95 11.48 16.55 0.60
C PHE A 95 11.66 16.78 2.10
N ASN A 96 10.55 16.87 2.82
CA ASN A 96 10.56 16.98 4.26
C ASN A 96 11.08 15.67 4.87
N SER A 97 12.39 15.64 5.12
CA SER A 97 13.10 14.51 5.71
C SER A 97 12.54 14.11 7.06
N LYS A 98 11.93 15.03 7.84
CA LYS A 98 11.24 14.69 9.10
C LYS A 98 9.96 13.91 8.86
N ARG A 99 9.16 14.22 7.83
CA ARG A 99 7.95 13.43 7.50
C ARG A 99 8.32 12.09 6.91
N VAL A 100 9.27 12.06 5.98
CA VAL A 100 9.77 10.82 5.38
C VAL A 100 10.33 9.92 6.49
N ASN A 101 11.17 10.46 7.37
CA ASN A 101 11.67 9.74 8.55
C ASN A 101 10.55 9.36 9.53
N LYS A 102 9.50 10.18 9.71
CA LYS A 102 8.33 9.81 10.53
C LYS A 102 7.52 8.67 9.91
N TYR A 103 7.37 8.64 8.58
CA TYR A 103 6.71 7.53 7.87
C TYR A 103 7.54 6.26 7.92
N PHE A 104 8.86 6.35 7.68
CA PHE A 104 9.77 5.21 7.82
C PHE A 104 9.81 4.72 9.26
N LYS A 105 9.98 5.62 10.24
CA LYS A 105 9.89 5.27 11.66
C LYS A 105 8.53 4.69 12.04
N LYS A 106 7.41 5.16 11.48
CA LYS A 106 6.07 4.62 11.75
C LYS A 106 5.84 3.25 11.11
N MET A 107 6.49 2.96 9.98
CA MET A 107 6.52 1.62 9.39
C MET A 107 7.44 0.68 10.18
N GLU A 108 8.59 1.18 10.61
CA GLU A 108 9.59 0.46 11.40
C GLU A 108 9.09 0.16 12.83
N SER A 109 8.43 1.14 13.47
CA SER A 109 7.82 1.01 14.81
C SER A 109 6.50 0.22 14.82
N GLY A 110 5.96 -0.14 13.65
CA GLY A 110 4.67 -0.85 13.58
C GLY A 110 3.46 -0.01 14.03
N GLU A 111 3.60 1.31 14.16
CA GLU A 111 2.55 2.25 14.60
C GLU A 111 1.52 2.59 13.51
N THR A 112 1.51 1.90 12.38
CA THR A 112 0.29 1.83 11.59
C THR A 112 -0.68 0.95 12.37
N GLY A 113 -1.63 1.57 13.08
CA GLY A 113 -2.68 0.87 13.82
C GLY A 113 -3.51 -0.12 12.98
N PHE A 114 -3.26 -0.22 11.66
CA PHE A 114 -3.71 -1.26 10.74
C PHE A 114 -2.66 -2.37 10.56
N HIS A 115 -2.99 -3.61 10.97
CA HIS A 115 -2.11 -4.77 10.77
C HIS A 115 -2.60 -5.62 9.59
N ILE A 116 -2.11 -5.31 8.39
CA ILE A 116 -2.56 -5.96 7.14
C ILE A 116 -2.44 -7.49 7.19
N GLY A 117 -1.34 -8.02 7.75
CA GLY A 117 -1.15 -9.46 7.87
C GLY A 117 -2.16 -10.14 8.80
N GLY A 118 -2.60 -9.45 9.87
CA GLY A 118 -3.62 -9.98 10.78
C GLY A 118 -4.97 -10.00 10.08
N PHE A 119 -5.31 -8.88 9.44
CA PHE A 119 -6.55 -8.74 8.66
C PHE A 119 -6.65 -9.79 7.54
N ALA A 120 -5.57 -10.00 6.79
CA ALA A 120 -5.51 -10.99 5.73
C ALA A 120 -5.66 -12.43 6.26
N LEU A 121 -5.02 -12.76 7.40
CA LEU A 121 -5.21 -14.05 8.07
C LEU A 121 -6.71 -14.27 8.38
N GLY A 122 -7.36 -13.29 8.98
CA GLY A 122 -8.78 -13.36 9.31
C GLY A 122 -9.70 -13.51 8.10
N ILE A 123 -9.44 -12.80 6.99
CA ILE A 123 -10.28 -12.85 5.80
C ILE A 123 -10.04 -14.11 4.97
N LEU A 124 -8.79 -14.47 4.70
CA LEU A 124 -8.48 -15.52 3.73
C LEU A 124 -8.65 -16.92 4.33
N LEU A 125 -8.26 -17.06 5.60
CA LEU A 125 -8.32 -18.34 6.29
C LEU A 125 -9.55 -18.43 7.21
N GLY A 126 -10.22 -17.32 7.52
CA GLY A 126 -11.33 -17.34 8.46
C GLY A 126 -10.84 -17.63 9.89
N LEU A 127 -11.54 -18.51 10.60
CA LEU A 127 -11.27 -18.76 12.03
C LEU A 127 -9.87 -19.39 12.26
N ILE A 128 -9.40 -20.22 11.34
CA ILE A 128 -8.04 -20.79 11.43
C ILE A 128 -6.96 -19.70 11.32
N GLY A 129 -7.21 -18.63 10.56
CA GLY A 129 -6.30 -17.47 10.50
C GLY A 129 -6.21 -16.72 11.82
N VAL A 130 -7.30 -16.65 12.59
CA VAL A 130 -7.30 -16.08 13.94
C VAL A 130 -6.43 -16.91 14.88
N LEU A 131 -6.53 -18.25 14.83
CA LEU A 131 -5.70 -19.15 15.65
C LEU A 131 -4.20 -19.00 15.31
N ILE A 132 -3.86 -18.92 14.02
CA ILE A 132 -2.47 -18.68 13.58
C ILE A 132 -1.97 -17.33 14.12
N ALA A 133 -2.81 -16.29 14.13
CA ALA A 133 -2.44 -15.00 14.69
C ALA A 133 -2.10 -15.05 16.19
N TYR A 134 -2.75 -15.94 16.97
CA TYR A 134 -2.45 -16.19 18.39
C TYR A 134 -1.14 -16.97 18.60
N LEU A 135 -0.77 -17.85 17.67
CA LEU A 135 0.42 -18.67 17.75
C LEU A 135 1.71 -17.87 17.51
N ILE A 136 1.65 -16.84 16.66
CA ILE A 136 2.79 -15.94 16.44
C ILE A 136 2.97 -15.06 17.68
N ASN A 137 4.13 -15.13 18.31
CA ASN A 137 4.47 -14.39 19.53
C ASN A 137 5.55 -13.34 19.19
N ASP A 138 5.11 -12.09 19.02
CA ASP A 138 5.94 -10.93 18.73
C ASP A 138 5.33 -9.68 19.38
N ASP A 139 6.05 -8.56 19.35
CA ASP A 139 5.57 -7.27 19.90
C ASP A 139 4.29 -6.77 19.21
N LYS A 140 3.97 -7.30 18.03
CA LYS A 140 2.82 -6.93 17.20
C LYS A 140 1.61 -7.85 17.40
N LYS A 141 1.70 -8.87 18.28
CA LYS A 141 0.67 -9.89 18.50
C LYS A 141 -0.70 -9.31 18.78
N ARG A 142 -0.79 -8.40 19.74
CA ARG A 142 -2.07 -7.81 20.15
C ARG A 142 -2.76 -7.09 18.98
N ASN A 143 -1.99 -6.36 18.17
CA ASN A 143 -2.49 -5.66 16.99
C ASN A 143 -2.89 -6.67 15.89
N ARG A 144 -2.05 -7.67 15.59
CA ARG A 144 -2.34 -8.72 14.60
C ARG A 144 -3.61 -9.49 14.94
N VAL A 145 -3.77 -9.95 16.18
CA VAL A 145 -4.94 -10.71 16.63
C VAL A 145 -6.21 -9.85 16.53
N LYS A 146 -6.15 -8.58 16.94
CA LYS A 146 -7.27 -7.65 16.77
C LYS A 146 -7.70 -7.54 15.31
N TRP A 147 -6.74 -7.39 14.40
CA TRP A 147 -7.04 -7.30 12.97
C TRP A 147 -7.49 -8.63 12.37
N ALA A 148 -7.03 -9.78 12.88
CA ALA A 148 -7.51 -11.10 12.46
C ALA A 148 -8.99 -11.31 12.83
N TRP A 149 -9.41 -10.88 14.01
CA TRP A 149 -10.83 -10.90 14.38
C TRP A 149 -11.69 -9.99 13.49
N ILE A 150 -11.20 -8.78 13.18
CA ILE A 150 -11.89 -7.87 12.25
C ILE A 150 -11.99 -8.50 10.85
N GLY A 151 -10.89 -9.12 10.38
CA GLY A 151 -10.87 -9.82 9.10
C GLY A 151 -11.85 -10.99 9.07
N TRP A 152 -11.91 -11.80 10.13
CA TRP A 152 -12.88 -12.89 10.24
C TRP A 152 -14.32 -12.38 10.22
N GLY A 153 -14.63 -11.29 10.91
CA GLY A 153 -15.96 -10.67 10.86
C GLY A 153 -16.37 -10.23 9.44
N VAL A 154 -15.43 -9.66 8.68
CA VAL A 154 -15.65 -9.32 7.26
C VAL A 154 -15.88 -10.58 6.42
N TRP A 155 -15.12 -11.66 6.67
CA TRP A 155 -15.31 -12.93 5.98
C TRP A 155 -16.71 -13.51 6.21
N VAL A 156 -17.18 -13.54 7.46
CA VAL A 156 -18.54 -13.99 7.80
C VAL A 156 -19.60 -13.16 7.08
N LEU A 157 -19.44 -11.83 7.06
CA LEU A 157 -20.35 -10.94 6.35
C LEU A 157 -20.42 -11.28 4.84
N ILE A 158 -19.28 -11.52 4.20
CA ILE A 158 -19.22 -11.91 2.78
C ILE A 158 -19.92 -13.26 2.56
N VAL A 159 -19.69 -14.25 3.43
CA VAL A 159 -20.34 -15.57 3.33
C VAL A 159 -21.85 -15.46 3.46
N ILE A 160 -22.36 -14.67 4.42
CA ILE A 160 -23.80 -14.43 4.60
C ILE A 160 -24.39 -13.79 3.34
N LEU A 161 -23.77 -12.72 2.81
CA LEU A 161 -24.21 -12.05 1.59
C LEU A 161 -24.17 -12.95 0.35
N ALA A 162 -23.33 -13.98 0.33
CA ALA A 162 -23.24 -14.93 -0.78
C ALA A 162 -24.23 -16.11 -0.67
N LEU A 163 -24.80 -16.35 0.51
CA LEU A 163 -25.78 -17.40 0.77
C LEU A 163 -27.23 -16.90 0.66
N ILE A 164 -27.43 -15.59 0.83
CA ILE A 164 -28.68 -14.87 0.54
C ILE A 164 -28.79 -14.66 -0.97
#